data_AF-A0A1V1NS71-F1
#
_entry.id   AF-A0A1V1NS71-F1
#
_cell.length_a   1.000
_cell.length_b   1.000
_cell.length_c   1.000
_cell.angle_alpha   90.00
_cell.angle_beta   90.00
_cell.angle_gamma   90.00
#
_symmetry.space_group_name_H-M   'P 1'
#
loop_
_entity.id
_entity.type
_entity.pdbx_description
1 polymer ?
#
loop_
_entity_poly.entity_id
_entity_poly.type
_entity_poly.pdbx_seq_one_letter_code
_entity_poly.pdbx_strand_id
1 'polypeptide(L)'
;MKKIFNASGPCNAEKHYMVIQRIANSGGKISREYAAGLKRLDMLVEFADEKFAFELKLNSKHALEDGKTQLNNYLKRLSLTAGYLIIFNRKEPDNWDDIGKRETITYDNKQIVIIYL
;
A
#
# COMPACT_ATOMS: atom_id res chain seq x y z
N MET A 1 14.14 21.09 -1.20
CA MET A 1 13.24 21.29 -2.36
C MET A 1 11.92 20.55 -2.09
N LYS A 2 10.82 21.27 -1.87
CA LYS A 2 9.47 20.66 -1.82
C LYS A 2 9.01 20.44 -3.26
N LYS A 3 9.03 19.20 -3.75
CA LYS A 3 8.37 18.87 -5.03
C LYS A 3 6.87 18.76 -4.76
N ILE A 4 6.14 19.78 -5.18
CA ILE A 4 4.67 19.77 -5.18
C ILE A 4 4.23 18.83 -6.30
N PHE A 5 3.44 17.82 -5.95
CA PHE A 5 2.81 16.92 -6.91
C PHE A 5 1.71 17.70 -7.66
N ASN A 6 1.81 17.80 -8.99
CA ASN A 6 0.72 18.34 -9.81
C ASN A 6 -0.19 17.19 -10.24
N ALA A 7 -1.41 17.15 -9.71
CA ALA A 7 -2.39 16.07 -9.93
C ALA A 7 -3.32 16.30 -11.15
N SER A 8 -3.10 17.33 -11.96
CA SER A 8 -4.06 17.80 -12.98
C SER A 8 -3.89 17.18 -14.39
N GLY A 9 -3.72 15.86 -14.49
CA GLY A 9 -3.79 15.17 -15.79
C GLY A 9 -5.21 14.64 -16.07
N PRO A 10 -5.74 14.73 -17.29
CA PRO A 10 -7.14 14.39 -17.59
C PRO A 10 -7.43 12.92 -17.24
N CYS A 11 -8.40 12.73 -16.34
CA CYS A 11 -8.94 11.44 -15.97
C CYS A 11 -9.96 11.03 -17.05
N ASN A 12 -9.66 9.99 -17.83
CA ASN A 12 -10.65 9.41 -18.73
C ASN A 12 -11.55 8.45 -17.93
N ALA A 13 -12.78 8.88 -17.67
CA ALA A 13 -13.76 8.16 -16.85
C ALA A 13 -14.17 6.80 -17.44
N GLU A 14 -13.96 6.52 -18.72
CA GLU A 14 -14.36 5.26 -19.36
C GLU A 14 -13.33 4.13 -19.18
N LYS A 15 -12.12 4.45 -18.71
CA LYS A 15 -11.06 3.46 -18.47
C LYS A 15 -10.61 3.57 -17.02
N HIS A 16 -11.34 2.88 -16.13
CA HIS A 16 -11.13 2.79 -14.68
C HIS A 16 -9.74 2.18 -14.29
N TYR A 17 -8.64 2.86 -14.62
CA TYR A 17 -7.26 2.44 -14.28
C TYR A 17 -6.39 3.66 -13.99
N MET A 18 -6.72 4.53 -13.04
CA MET A 18 -6.03 5.83 -13.04
C MET A 18 -5.70 6.45 -11.69
N VAL A 19 -4.99 5.70 -10.85
CA VAL A 19 -4.10 6.33 -9.85
C VAL A 19 -2.70 5.73 -9.91
N ILE A 20 -2.59 4.39 -9.90
CA ILE A 20 -1.30 3.70 -9.86
C ILE A 20 -0.55 3.75 -11.21
N GLN A 21 -1.26 3.77 -12.35
CA GLN A 21 -0.62 3.87 -13.69
C GLN A 21 0.25 5.13 -13.83
N ARG A 22 -0.05 6.21 -13.08
CA ARG A 22 0.76 7.43 -13.10
C ARG A 22 2.16 7.22 -12.54
N ILE A 23 2.32 6.31 -11.58
CA ILE A 23 3.63 5.95 -11.03
C ILE A 23 4.47 5.30 -12.13
N ALA A 24 3.91 4.35 -12.89
CA ALA A 24 4.59 3.74 -14.03
C ALA A 24 4.93 4.77 -15.11
N ASN A 25 3.97 5.62 -15.49
CA ASN A 25 4.17 6.64 -16.53
C ASN A 25 5.22 7.70 -16.15
N SER A 26 5.54 7.84 -14.86
CA SER A 26 6.56 8.78 -14.36
C SER A 26 7.92 8.12 -14.14
N GLY A 27 8.14 6.91 -14.65
CA GLY A 27 9.40 6.16 -14.50
C GLY A 27 9.49 5.30 -13.24
N GLY A 28 8.40 5.16 -12.48
CA GLY A 28 8.31 4.22 -11.37
C GLY A 28 8.07 2.79 -11.85
N LYS A 29 8.39 1.81 -11.00
CA LYS A 29 8.13 0.40 -11.25
C LYS A 29 7.16 -0.12 -10.21
N ILE A 30 6.13 -0.83 -10.67
CA ILE A 30 5.19 -1.54 -9.80
C ILE A 30 5.40 -3.03 -10.01
N SER A 31 5.78 -3.72 -8.95
CA SER A 31 5.93 -5.17 -8.95
C SER A 31 4.80 -5.78 -8.12
N ARG A 32 4.02 -6.67 -8.72
CA ARG A 32 3.14 -7.60 -7.99
C ARG A 32 3.83 -8.96 -7.99
N GLU A 33 3.62 -9.74 -6.93
CA GLU A 33 4.18 -11.10 -6.82
C GLU A 33 5.72 -11.15 -6.68
N TYR A 34 6.29 -10.42 -5.71
CA TYR A 34 7.70 -10.62 -5.39
C TYR A 34 7.92 -11.98 -4.67
N ALA A 35 8.45 -12.94 -5.41
CA ALA A 35 8.92 -14.29 -5.05
C ALA A 35 7.90 -15.43 -5.14
N ALA A 36 8.01 -16.19 -6.24
CA ALA A 36 7.55 -17.56 -6.35
C ALA A 36 8.01 -18.37 -5.11
N GLY A 37 7.04 -18.96 -4.39
CA GLY A 37 7.28 -19.97 -3.35
C GLY A 37 7.22 -19.54 -1.87
N LEU A 38 7.12 -18.25 -1.51
CA LEU A 38 7.30 -17.79 -0.10
C LEU A 38 6.19 -16.88 0.47
N LYS A 39 4.93 -17.02 0.01
CA LYS A 39 3.79 -16.10 0.23
C LYS A 39 4.05 -14.74 -0.44
N ARG A 40 3.03 -14.13 -1.07
CA ARG A 40 3.17 -12.97 -1.98
C ARG A 40 3.01 -11.64 -1.24
N LEU A 41 3.73 -10.60 -1.65
CA LEU A 41 3.39 -9.21 -1.34
C LEU A 41 2.51 -8.72 -2.48
N ASP A 42 1.41 -8.07 -2.10
CA ASP A 42 0.41 -7.63 -3.06
C ASP A 42 0.97 -6.58 -4.03
N MET A 43 1.77 -5.63 -3.51
CA MET A 43 2.38 -4.59 -4.32
C MET A 43 3.67 -4.02 -3.70
N LEU A 44 4.70 -3.90 -4.53
CA LEU A 44 5.91 -3.11 -4.27
C LEU A 44 5.98 -2.00 -5.32
N VAL A 45 6.14 -0.77 -4.85
CA VAL A 45 6.38 0.39 -5.71
C VAL A 45 7.82 0.84 -5.54
N GLU A 46 8.54 0.99 -6.65
CA GLU A 46 9.88 1.58 -6.69
C GLU A 46 9.80 2.90 -7.45
N PHE A 47 10.21 4.00 -6.84
CA PHE A 47 10.16 5.32 -7.47
C PHE A 47 11.23 6.24 -6.87
N ALA A 48 12.00 6.91 -7.72
CA ALA A 48 13.06 7.85 -7.30
C ALA A 48 14.00 7.26 -6.22
N ASP A 49 14.48 6.04 -6.45
CA ASP A 49 15.35 5.26 -5.54
C ASP A 49 14.72 4.85 -4.19
N GLU A 50 13.44 5.15 -3.97
CA GLU A 50 12.68 4.71 -2.81
C GLU A 50 11.80 3.49 -3.13
N LYS A 51 11.54 2.68 -2.10
CA LYS A 51 10.71 1.48 -2.19
C LYS A 51 9.58 1.53 -1.17
N PHE A 52 8.36 1.27 -1.63
CA PHE A 52 7.16 1.30 -0.83
C PHE A 52 6.44 -0.05 -0.92
N ALA A 53 6.37 -0.78 0.20
CA ALA A 53 5.70 -2.07 0.28
C ALA A 53 4.26 -1.91 0.77
N PHE A 54 3.32 -2.52 0.06
CA PHE A 54 1.90 -2.50 0.37
C PHE A 54 1.37 -3.94 0.48
N GLU A 55 0.72 -4.22 1.61
CA GLU A 55 -0.04 -5.45 1.85
C GLU A 55 -1.52 -5.08 1.97
N LEU A 56 -2.40 -5.85 1.32
CA LEU A 56 -3.83 -5.58 1.24
C LEU A 56 -4.59 -6.73 1.91
N LYS A 57 -5.54 -6.41 2.80
CA LYS A 57 -6.44 -7.40 3.41
C LYS A 57 -7.87 -6.93 3.33
N LEU A 58 -8.80 -7.88 3.12
CA LEU A 58 -10.20 -7.64 3.40
C LEU A 58 -10.42 -7.68 4.92
N ASN A 59 -11.23 -6.76 5.44
CA ASN A 59 -11.54 -6.68 6.86
C ASN A 59 -12.14 -8.00 7.35
N SER A 60 -11.53 -8.57 8.39
CA SER A 60 -11.90 -9.80 9.05
C SER A 60 -11.25 -9.86 10.42
N LYS A 61 -11.68 -10.80 11.26
CA LYS A 61 -11.17 -10.96 12.64
C LYS A 61 -9.63 -11.03 12.72
N HIS A 62 -8.97 -11.59 11.72
CA HIS A 62 -7.52 -11.84 11.72
C HIS A 62 -6.74 -10.93 10.76
N ALA A 63 -7.42 -10.07 9.99
CA ALA A 63 -6.81 -9.26 8.92
C ALA A 63 -5.61 -8.43 9.40
N LEU A 64 -5.72 -7.80 10.58
CA LEU A 64 -4.65 -6.97 11.14
C LEU A 64 -3.42 -7.78 11.55
N GLU A 65 -3.59 -8.85 12.32
CA GLU A 65 -2.45 -9.66 12.78
C GLU A 65 -1.75 -10.38 11.62
N ASP A 66 -2.54 -10.97 10.71
CA ASP A 66 -2.00 -11.65 9.53
C ASP A 66 -1.28 -10.66 8.61
N GLY A 67 -1.90 -9.49 8.37
CA GLY A 67 -1.33 -8.43 7.55
C GLY A 67 -0.02 -7.87 8.13
N LYS A 68 0.03 -7.56 9.43
CA LYS A 68 1.25 -7.09 10.11
C LYS A 68 2.37 -8.11 10.03
N THR A 69 2.07 -9.37 10.32
CA THR A 69 3.05 -10.47 10.29
C THR A 69 3.63 -10.65 8.89
N GLN A 70 2.76 -10.72 7.88
CA GLN A 70 3.16 -10.88 6.48
C GLN A 70 3.98 -9.69 5.99
N LEU A 71 3.51 -8.46 6.23
CA LEU A 71 4.21 -7.24 5.84
C LEU A 71 5.57 -7.14 6.53
N ASN A 72 5.67 -7.40 7.84
CA ASN A 72 6.96 -7.36 8.56
C ASN A 72 7.99 -8.34 7.97
N ASN A 73 7.58 -9.57 7.66
CA ASN A 73 8.46 -10.55 7.00
C ASN A 73 8.97 -10.03 5.65
N TYR A 74 8.12 -9.34 4.91
CA TYR A 74 8.47 -8.70 3.65
C TYR A 74 9.44 -7.52 3.82
N LEU A 75 9.17 -6.63 4.79
CA LEU A 75 10.05 -5.50 5.10
C LEU A 75 11.45 -5.97 5.51
N LYS A 76 11.55 -7.05 6.30
CA LYS A 76 12.84 -7.68 6.64
C LYS A 76 13.59 -8.15 5.40
N ARG A 77 12.92 -8.86 4.50
CA ARG A 77 13.54 -9.41 3.28
C ARG A 77 14.04 -8.32 2.32
N LEU A 78 13.34 -7.18 2.28
CA LEU A 78 13.69 -6.04 1.44
C LEU A 78 14.56 -5.00 2.16
N SER A 79 14.97 -5.27 3.41
CA SER A 79 15.72 -4.34 4.27
C SER A 79 15.05 -2.96 4.42
N LEU A 80 13.71 -2.93 4.40
CA LEU A 80 12.91 -1.72 4.56
C LEU A 80 12.60 -1.46 6.03
N THR A 81 12.44 -0.19 6.40
CA THR A 81 12.08 0.24 7.77
C THR A 81 10.59 0.50 7.94
N ALA A 82 9.84 0.68 6.85
CA ALA A 82 8.43 1.00 6.88
C ALA A 82 7.62 0.36 5.74
N GLY A 83 6.32 0.16 5.96
CA GLY A 83 5.38 -0.34 4.96
C GLY A 83 3.93 0.06 5.26
N TYR A 84 3.04 -0.26 4.32
CA TYR A 84 1.63 0.10 4.37
C TYR A 84 0.76 -1.16 4.40
N LEU A 85 -0.16 -1.23 5.36
CA LEU A 85 -1.19 -2.26 5.45
C LEU A 85 -2.54 -1.63 5.14
N ILE A 86 -3.16 -2.01 4.03
CA ILE A 86 -4.46 -1.48 3.62
C ILE A 86 -5.54 -2.49 3.99
N ILE A 87 -6.51 -2.07 4.80
CA ILE A 87 -7.65 -2.87 5.24
C ILE A 87 -8.89 -2.38 4.50
N PHE A 88 -9.43 -3.22 3.62
CA PHE A 88 -10.65 -2.93 2.86
C PHE A 88 -11.89 -3.45 3.59
N ASN A 89 -12.82 -2.56 3.88
CA ASN A 89 -14.15 -2.89 4.35
C ASN A 89 -15.02 -3.38 3.19
N ARG A 90 -15.86 -4.38 3.48
CA ARG A 90 -16.81 -4.92 2.49
C ARG A 90 -18.13 -4.17 2.46
N LYS A 91 -18.42 -3.42 3.52
CA LYS A 91 -19.64 -2.64 3.67
C LYS A 91 -19.35 -1.21 3.27
N GLU A 92 -20.36 -0.54 2.76
CA GLU A 92 -20.34 0.91 2.61
C GLU A 92 -20.11 1.55 3.99
N PRO A 93 -19.28 2.60 4.08
CA PRO A 93 -19.05 3.29 5.33
C PRO A 93 -20.33 3.98 5.80
N ASP A 94 -20.64 3.87 7.09
CA ASP A 94 -21.71 4.65 7.71
C ASP A 94 -21.37 6.16 7.72
N ASN A 95 -20.07 6.48 7.76
CA ASN A 95 -19.54 7.83 7.67
C ASN A 95 -18.35 7.90 6.69
N TRP A 96 -18.48 8.72 5.66
CA TRP A 96 -17.43 8.90 4.64
C TRP A 96 -16.15 9.55 5.19
N ASP A 97 -16.23 10.29 6.29
CA ASP A 97 -15.06 10.89 6.94
C ASP A 97 -14.12 9.83 7.56
N ASP A 98 -14.62 8.61 7.81
CA ASP A 98 -13.82 7.50 8.35
C ASP A 98 -12.98 6.80 7.26
N ILE A 99 -13.30 7.01 5.98
CA ILE A 99 -12.56 6.43 4.87
C ILE A 99 -11.18 7.06 4.75
N GLY A 100 -10.16 6.21 4.68
CA GLY A 100 -8.77 6.64 4.62
C GLY A 100 -8.19 7.02 5.99
N LYS A 101 -8.89 6.72 7.09
CA LYS A 101 -8.31 6.81 8.44
C LYS A 101 -7.00 6.03 8.50
N ARG A 102 -5.99 6.61 9.14
CA ARG A 102 -4.64 6.05 9.23
C ARG A 102 -4.18 5.91 10.66
N GLU A 103 -3.49 4.81 10.94
CA GLU A 103 -2.85 4.53 12.21
C GLU A 103 -1.42 4.09 11.95
N THR A 104 -0.47 4.60 12.72
CA THR A 104 0.93 4.21 12.61
C THR A 104 1.31 3.41 13.85
N ILE A 105 1.83 2.21 13.64
CA ILE A 105 2.30 1.34 14.70
C ILE A 105 3.77 0.97 14.51
N THR A 106 4.45 0.67 15.60
CA THR A 106 5.75 -0.01 15.57
C THR A 106 5.53 -1.50 15.76
N TYR A 107 5.98 -2.32 14.81
CA TYR A 107 5.93 -3.77 14.88
C TYR A 107 7.33 -4.31 14.57
N ASP A 108 7.98 -4.93 15.56
CA ASP A 108 9.32 -5.51 15.41
C ASP A 108 10.35 -4.52 14.81
N ASN A 109 10.41 -3.33 15.39
CA ASN A 109 11.25 -2.21 14.96
C ASN A 109 10.98 -1.69 13.52
N LYS A 110 9.86 -2.06 12.91
CA LYS A 110 9.37 -1.53 11.64
C LYS A 110 8.15 -0.64 11.87
N GLN A 111 8.03 0.42 11.07
CA GLN A 111 6.85 1.29 11.06
C GLN A 111 5.81 0.71 10.09
N ILE A 112 4.60 0.43 10.57
CA ILE A 112 3.49 -0.01 9.71
C ILE A 112 2.42 1.08 9.76
N VAL A 113 2.13 1.66 8.59
CA VAL A 113 1.00 2.58 8.41
C VAL A 113 -0.20 1.77 7.96
N ILE A 114 -1.20 1.66 8.83
CA ILE A 114 -2.47 0.99 8.55
C ILE A 114 -3.42 2.03 7.97
N ILE A 115 -4.08 1.70 6.86
CA ILE A 115 -5.06 2.55 6.19
C ILE A 115 -6.36 1.77 6.06
N TYR A 116 -7.46 2.31 6.54
CA TYR A 116 -8.79 1.71 6.42
C TYR A 116 -9.51 2.31 5.21
N LEU A 117 -9.90 1.47 4.26
CA LEU A 117 -10.62 1.83 3.04
C LEU A 117 -11.95 1.08 2.95
#